data_AF-A0A3R9T9H8-F1
#
_entry.id   AF-A0A3R9T9H8-F1
#
_cell.length_a   1.000
_cell.length_b   1.000
_cell.length_c   1.000
_cell.angle_alpha   90.00
_cell.angle_beta   90.00
_cell.angle_gamma   90.00
#
_symmetry.space_group_name_H-M   'P 1'
#
loop_
_entity.id
_entity.type
_entity.pdbx_description
1 polymer ?
#
loop_
_entity_poly.entity_id
_entity_poly.type
_entity_poly.pdbx_seq_one_letter_code
_entity_poly.pdbx_strand_id
1 'polypeptide(L)'
;VLFVISHGHISTLLHLKIAIGDLFILLGGVSFCLANVLSRRYVKNATPLETTTFSMMFGALTLIILSVIFEHPSQAIAMAPITAHLAMGYVIICSTMIAYLFWFNGIQKLGAGRASIFFNFVPVFSMLVALLAGQSLNIWQLIGTGLVMLGVMSSGGFIQIKRPAL
;
A
#
# COMPACT_ATOMS: atom_id res chain seq x y z
N VAL A 1 -6.08 -6.12 11.05
CA VAL A 1 -5.54 -7.15 10.14
C VAL A 1 -5.78 -8.55 10.67
N LEU A 2 -5.16 -8.97 11.80
CA LEU A 2 -5.38 -10.30 12.40
C LEU A 2 -6.87 -10.62 12.59
N PHE A 3 -7.64 -9.68 13.14
CA PHE A 3 -9.08 -9.87 13.38
C PHE A 3 -9.92 -10.07 12.10
N VAL A 4 -9.50 -9.46 10.98
CA VAL A 4 -10.18 -9.57 9.68
C VAL A 4 -9.83 -10.90 9.02
N ILE A 5 -8.56 -11.33 9.11
CA ILE A 5 -8.10 -12.63 8.59
C ILE A 5 -8.79 -13.78 9.35
N SER A 6 -8.93 -13.64 10.67
CA SER A 6 -9.55 -14.65 11.53
C SER A 6 -11.07 -14.75 11.42
N HIS A 7 -11.75 -13.84 10.70
CA HIS A 7 -13.22 -13.76 10.64
C HIS A 7 -13.90 -13.84 12.03
N GLY A 8 -13.24 -13.34 13.09
CA GLY A 8 -13.72 -13.43 14.47
C GLY A 8 -13.45 -14.74 15.23
N HIS A 9 -12.83 -15.76 14.60
CA HIS A 9 -12.48 -17.02 15.26
C HIS A 9 -11.05 -17.00 15.83
N ILE A 10 -10.92 -16.97 17.16
CA ILE A 10 -9.64 -16.99 17.89
C ILE A 10 -8.83 -18.28 17.62
N SER A 11 -9.49 -19.39 17.27
CA SER A 11 -8.87 -20.69 17.01
C SER A 11 -7.96 -20.69 15.78
N THR A 12 -8.22 -19.83 14.79
CA THR A 12 -7.38 -19.66 13.60
C THR A 12 -6.02 -19.04 13.94
N LEU A 13 -5.94 -18.27 15.03
CA LEU A 13 -4.69 -17.64 15.49
C LEU A 13 -3.73 -18.65 16.15
N LEU A 14 -4.25 -19.75 16.71
CA LEU A 14 -3.46 -20.80 17.35
C LEU A 14 -2.79 -21.76 16.35
N HIS A 15 -3.27 -21.80 15.11
CA HIS A 15 -2.70 -22.61 14.02
C HIS A 15 -2.00 -21.79 12.94
N LEU A 16 -1.62 -20.54 13.25
CA LEU A 16 -0.94 -19.66 12.31
C LEU A 16 0.40 -20.28 11.90
N LYS A 17 0.46 -20.85 10.69
CA LYS A 17 1.73 -21.22 10.07
C LYS A 17 2.30 -19.96 9.44
N ILE A 18 3.47 -19.55 9.89
CA ILE A 18 4.23 -18.47 9.25
C ILE A 18 4.46 -18.91 7.80
N ALA A 19 3.82 -18.22 6.88
CA ALA A 19 3.96 -18.49 5.46
C ALA A 19 5.16 -17.70 4.93
N ILE A 20 5.76 -18.19 3.83
CA ILE A 20 6.79 -17.42 3.11
C ILE A 20 6.29 -16.02 2.71
N GLY A 21 4.97 -15.88 2.49
CA GLY A 21 4.31 -14.61 2.21
C GLY A 21 4.43 -13.58 3.33
N ASP A 22 4.40 -13.99 4.60
CA ASP A 22 4.54 -13.08 5.73
C ASP A 22 5.92 -12.43 5.75
N LEU A 23 6.96 -13.20 5.38
CA LEU A 23 8.32 -12.69 5.24
C LEU A 23 8.42 -11.66 4.11
N PHE A 24 7.78 -11.91 2.97
CA PHE A 24 7.73 -10.95 1.87
C PHE A 24 7.01 -9.64 2.24
N ILE A 25 5.92 -9.72 3.03
CA ILE A 25 5.22 -8.53 3.52
C ILE A 25 6.13 -7.69 4.42
N LEU A 26 6.85 -8.34 5.34
CA LEU A 26 7.80 -7.65 6.23
C LEU A 26 8.94 -7.00 5.45
N LEU A 27 9.58 -7.75 4.55
CA LEU A 27 10.65 -7.24 3.69
C LEU A 27 10.17 -6.08 2.81
N GLY A 28 8.96 -6.19 2.25
CA GLY A 28 8.33 -5.13 1.48
C GLY A 28 8.09 -3.87 2.29
N GLY A 29 7.58 -4.00 3.53
CA GLY A 29 7.38 -2.87 4.44
C GLY A 29 8.68 -2.15 4.79
N VAL A 30 9.73 -2.90 5.14
CA VAL A 30 11.06 -2.33 5.43
C VAL A 30 11.63 -1.62 4.20
N SER A 31 11.52 -2.24 3.02
CA SER A 31 11.99 -1.67 1.76
C SER A 31 11.26 -0.36 1.42
N PHE A 32 9.94 -0.32 1.63
CA PHE A 32 9.13 0.87 1.42
C PHE A 32 9.52 2.00 2.39
N CYS A 33 9.71 1.70 3.68
CA CYS A 33 10.17 2.69 4.66
C CYS A 33 11.55 3.24 4.28
N LEU A 34 12.50 2.37 3.92
CA LEU A 34 13.83 2.77 3.47
C LEU A 34 13.76 3.66 2.23
N ALA A 35 12.97 3.28 1.22
CA ALA A 35 12.81 4.07 0.00
C ALA A 35 12.32 5.50 0.30
N ASN A 36 11.32 5.66 1.18
CA ASN A 36 10.81 6.98 1.55
C ASN A 36 11.84 7.82 2.33
N VAL A 37 12.56 7.21 3.27
CA VAL A 37 13.58 7.91 4.09
C VAL A 37 14.80 8.29 3.25
N LEU A 38 15.30 7.36 2.43
CA LEU A 38 16.44 7.57 1.54
C LEU A 38 16.11 8.61 0.46
N SER A 39 14.91 8.53 -0.14
CA SER A 39 14.45 9.53 -1.10
C SER A 39 14.51 10.93 -0.48
N ARG A 40 13.95 11.13 0.72
CA ARG A 40 14.04 12.41 1.43
C ARG A 40 15.49 12.85 1.74
N ARG A 41 16.38 11.92 2.07
CA ARG A 41 17.76 12.23 2.50
C ARG A 41 18.67 12.59 1.33
N TYR A 42 18.61 11.83 0.25
CA TYR A 42 19.57 11.85 -0.85
C TYR A 42 19.04 12.57 -2.10
N VAL A 43 17.73 12.58 -2.31
CA VAL A 43 17.11 13.26 -3.45
C VAL A 43 16.82 14.71 -3.07
N LYS A 44 17.81 15.58 -3.28
CA LYS A 44 17.71 17.02 -2.95
C LYS A 44 17.46 17.92 -4.17
N ASN A 45 17.92 17.52 -5.35
CA ASN A 45 17.90 18.33 -6.57
C ASN A 45 17.13 17.69 -7.73
N ALA A 46 16.41 16.59 -7.48
CA ALA A 46 15.57 15.99 -8.51
C ALA A 46 14.13 16.49 -8.38
N THR A 47 13.49 16.69 -9.53
CA THR A 47 12.06 16.92 -9.59
C THR A 47 11.30 15.66 -9.13
N PRO A 48 10.06 15.80 -8.61
CA PRO A 48 9.21 14.66 -8.30
C PRO A 48 8.98 13.74 -9.50
N LEU A 49 8.95 14.33 -10.71
CA LEU A 49 8.82 13.59 -11.95
C LEU A 49 10.04 12.70 -12.19
N GLU A 50 11.26 13.23 -12.11
CA GLU A 50 12.48 12.44 -12.27
C GLU A 50 12.57 11.32 -11.22
N THR A 51 12.30 11.64 -9.96
CA THR A 51 12.33 10.66 -8.86
C THR A 51 11.35 9.51 -9.10
N THR A 52 10.13 9.85 -9.55
CA THR A 52 9.09 8.86 -9.87
C THR A 52 9.48 8.03 -11.09
N THR A 53 9.94 8.67 -12.16
CA THR A 53 10.35 8.00 -13.40
C THR A 53 11.48 7.01 -13.16
N PHE A 54 12.55 7.40 -12.47
CA PHE A 54 13.66 6.48 -12.18
C PHE A 54 13.21 5.34 -11.25
N SER A 55 12.45 5.64 -10.19
CA SER A 55 11.96 4.59 -9.27
C SER A 55 11.07 3.58 -9.97
N MET A 56 10.15 4.05 -10.81
CA MET A 56 9.26 3.19 -11.60
C MET A 56 10.02 2.41 -12.67
N MET A 57 11.00 3.02 -13.33
CA MET A 57 11.80 2.36 -14.36
C MET A 57 12.64 1.21 -13.77
N PHE A 58 13.35 1.44 -12.67
CA PHE A 58 14.11 0.38 -11.99
C PHE A 58 13.19 -0.70 -11.42
N GLY A 59 12.04 -0.32 -10.84
CA GLY A 59 11.03 -1.27 -10.38
C GLY A 59 10.48 -2.13 -11.52
N ALA A 60 10.11 -1.52 -12.64
CA ALA A 60 9.61 -2.20 -13.82
C ALA A 60 10.65 -3.16 -14.41
N LEU A 61 11.90 -2.72 -14.58
CA LEU A 61 12.98 -3.59 -15.07
C LEU A 61 13.19 -4.80 -14.17
N THR A 62 13.22 -4.60 -12.85
CA THR A 62 13.39 -5.68 -11.89
C THR A 62 12.23 -6.67 -11.97
N LEU A 63 10.98 -6.18 -12.01
CA LEU A 63 9.79 -7.03 -12.12
C LEU A 63 9.71 -7.77 -13.45
N ILE A 64 10.10 -7.15 -14.57
CA ILE A 64 10.15 -7.82 -15.88
C ILE A 64 11.15 -8.99 -15.84
N ILE A 65 12.35 -8.76 -15.29
CA ILE A 65 13.37 -9.81 -15.17
C ILE A 65 12.85 -10.98 -14.33
N LEU A 66 12.28 -10.69 -13.14
CA LEU A 66 11.69 -11.73 -12.30
C LEU A 66 10.54 -12.46 -13.00
N SER A 67 9.63 -11.74 -13.66
CA SER A 67 8.49 -12.34 -14.35
C SER A 67 8.93 -13.29 -15.47
N VAL A 68 9.94 -12.90 -16.26
CA VAL A 68 10.49 -13.76 -17.32
C VAL A 68 11.14 -15.03 -16.76
N ILE A 69 11.82 -14.94 -15.60
CA ILE A 69 12.50 -16.08 -14.98
C ILE A 69 11.51 -17.06 -14.34
N PHE A 70 10.47 -16.57 -13.66
CA PHE A 70 9.61 -17.40 -12.81
C PHE A 70 8.24 -17.74 -13.40
N GLU A 71 7.68 -16.90 -14.28
CA GLU A 71 6.26 -16.98 -14.67
C GLU A 71 6.03 -17.15 -16.18
N HIS A 72 7.05 -17.00 -17.03
CA HIS A 72 6.94 -17.13 -18.49
C HIS A 72 5.70 -16.42 -19.09
N PRO A 73 5.63 -15.08 -18.99
CA PRO A 73 4.37 -14.32 -19.07
C PRO A 73 3.75 -14.24 -20.47
N SER A 74 4.46 -14.65 -21.53
CA SER A 74 4.04 -14.42 -22.92
C SER A 74 2.71 -15.11 -23.26
N GLN A 75 2.48 -16.32 -22.76
CA GLN A 75 1.22 -17.03 -23.01
C GLN A 75 0.05 -16.45 -22.20
N ALA A 76 0.30 -16.08 -20.94
CA ALA A 76 -0.72 -15.52 -20.06
C ALA A 76 -1.24 -14.16 -20.55
N ILE A 77 -0.33 -13.31 -21.05
CA ILE A 77 -0.70 -12.00 -21.63
C ILE A 77 -1.51 -12.18 -22.92
N ALA A 78 -1.07 -13.07 -23.82
CA ALA A 78 -1.76 -13.28 -25.09
C ALA A 78 -3.16 -13.88 -24.94
N MET A 79 -3.39 -14.70 -23.91
CA MET A 79 -4.66 -15.35 -23.64
C MET A 79 -5.60 -14.49 -22.76
N ALA A 80 -5.13 -13.37 -22.22
CA ALA A 80 -5.93 -12.54 -21.33
C ALA A 80 -7.03 -11.79 -22.11
N PRO A 81 -8.26 -11.67 -21.56
CA PRO A 81 -9.33 -10.96 -22.22
C PRO A 81 -9.04 -9.47 -22.34
N ILE A 82 -9.70 -8.78 -23.28
CA ILE A 82 -9.53 -7.32 -23.46
C ILE A 82 -9.88 -6.53 -22.20
N THR A 83 -10.82 -7.03 -21.39
CA THR A 83 -11.21 -6.44 -20.11
C THR A 83 -10.05 -6.44 -19.11
N ALA A 84 -9.23 -7.49 -19.08
CA ALA A 84 -8.05 -7.55 -18.23
C ALA A 84 -6.98 -6.53 -18.67
N HIS A 85 -6.78 -6.38 -19.99
CA HIS A 85 -5.87 -5.37 -20.55
C HIS A 85 -6.33 -3.94 -20.22
N LEU A 86 -7.63 -3.65 -20.35
CA LEU A 86 -8.20 -2.34 -20.00
C LEU A 86 -8.11 -2.05 -18.50
N ALA A 87 -8.39 -3.05 -17.65
CA ALA A 87 -8.22 -2.92 -16.21
C ALA A 87 -6.76 -2.65 -15.84
N MET A 88 -5.80 -3.32 -16.50
CA MET A 88 -4.39 -3.07 -16.30
C MET A 88 -3.99 -1.65 -16.73
N GLY A 89 -4.50 -1.17 -17.86
CA GLY A 89 -4.30 0.22 -18.31
C GLY A 89 -4.81 1.25 -17.30
N TYR A 90 -5.99 1.01 -16.71
CA TYR A 90 -6.53 1.85 -15.65
C TYR A 90 -5.62 1.86 -14.41
N VAL A 91 -5.15 0.70 -13.95
CA VAL A 91 -4.24 0.60 -12.80
C VAL A 91 -2.92 1.31 -13.09
N ILE A 92 -2.34 1.14 -14.27
CA ILE A 92 -1.07 1.78 -14.67
C ILE A 92 -1.20 3.31 -14.65
N ILE A 93 -2.26 3.86 -15.23
CA ILE A 93 -2.41 5.32 -15.35
C ILE A 93 -2.88 5.94 -14.04
N CYS A 94 -4.02 5.48 -13.52
CA CYS A 94 -4.68 6.12 -12.39
C CYS A 94 -4.03 5.73 -11.05
N SER A 95 -3.81 4.43 -10.82
CA SER A 95 -3.32 3.95 -9.53
C SER A 95 -1.80 4.03 -9.39
N THR A 96 -1.06 3.97 -10.49
CA THR A 96 0.40 4.00 -10.46
C THR A 96 0.92 5.37 -10.85
N MET A 97 0.82 5.77 -12.11
CA MET A 97 1.46 7.00 -12.60
C MET A 97 0.96 8.25 -11.85
N ILE A 98 -0.35 8.52 -11.86
CA ILE A 98 -0.92 9.72 -11.25
C ILE A 98 -0.76 9.70 -9.72
N ALA A 99 -1.07 8.56 -9.08
CA ALA A 99 -1.01 8.47 -7.62
C ALA A 99 0.42 8.63 -7.07
N TYR A 100 1.43 8.00 -7.68
CA TYR A 100 2.81 8.14 -7.23
C TYR A 100 3.37 9.54 -7.51
N LEU A 101 2.98 10.18 -8.61
CA LEU A 101 3.34 11.58 -8.86
C LEU A 101 2.82 12.50 -7.74
N PHE A 102 1.55 12.35 -7.35
CA PHE A 102 0.99 13.10 -6.23
C PHE A 102 1.63 12.71 -4.89
N TRP A 103 1.96 11.44 -4.69
CA TRP A 103 2.65 10.96 -3.50
C TRP A 103 4.02 11.62 -3.32
N PHE A 104 4.90 11.54 -4.33
CA PHE A 104 6.23 12.14 -4.27
C PHE A 104 6.17 13.67 -4.22
N ASN A 105 5.20 14.30 -4.90
CA ASN A 105 4.96 15.74 -4.77
C ASN A 105 4.54 16.12 -3.33
N GLY A 106 3.65 15.32 -2.73
CA GLY A 106 3.21 15.46 -1.35
C GLY A 106 4.35 15.29 -0.36
N ILE A 107 5.23 14.30 -0.55
CA ILE A 107 6.45 14.13 0.26
C ILE A 107 7.36 15.34 0.13
N GLN A 108 7.58 15.85 -1.09
CA GLN A 108 8.45 16.99 -1.30
C GLN A 108 7.93 18.25 -0.58
N LYS A 109 6.62 18.48 -0.60
CA LYS A 109 5.98 19.67 0.01
C LYS A 109 5.72 19.56 1.51
N LEU A 110 5.26 18.40 1.98
CA LEU A 110 4.76 18.20 3.35
C LEU A 110 5.72 17.37 4.22
N GLY A 111 6.69 16.69 3.60
CA GLY A 111 7.55 15.70 4.24
C GLY A 111 6.88 14.34 4.42
N ALA A 112 7.68 13.27 4.42
CA ALA A 112 7.21 11.88 4.51
C ALA A 112 6.35 11.60 5.75
N GLY A 113 6.64 12.23 6.90
CA GLY A 113 5.87 12.04 8.13
C GLY A 113 4.42 12.49 8.00
N ARG A 114 4.17 13.70 7.47
CA ARG A 114 2.80 14.23 7.28
C ARG A 114 2.09 13.52 6.12
N ALA A 115 2.81 13.22 5.04
CA ALA A 115 2.26 12.45 3.91
C ALA A 115 1.78 11.05 4.38
N SER A 116 2.51 10.39 5.27
CA SER A 116 2.14 9.08 5.81
C SER A 116 0.84 9.09 6.63
N ILE A 117 0.41 10.24 7.15
CA ILE A 117 -0.88 10.34 7.84
C ILE A 117 -2.04 10.11 6.84
N PHE A 118 -1.88 10.52 5.58
CA PHE A 118 -2.91 10.33 4.55
C PHE A 118 -3.11 8.85 4.16
N PHE A 119 -2.09 8.00 4.32
CA PHE A 119 -2.24 6.55 4.10
C PHE A 119 -3.30 5.92 5.00
N ASN A 120 -3.55 6.51 6.16
CA ASN A 120 -4.55 6.00 7.10
C ASN A 120 -5.99 6.19 6.60
N PHE A 121 -6.20 7.08 5.63
CA PHE A 121 -7.50 7.26 4.99
C PHE A 121 -7.72 6.29 3.83
N VAL A 122 -6.68 5.55 3.39
CA VAL A 122 -6.82 4.57 2.29
C VAL A 122 -7.93 3.55 2.58
N PRO A 123 -8.00 2.90 3.76
CA PRO A 123 -9.10 1.97 4.07
C PRO A 123 -10.49 2.61 3.98
N VAL A 124 -10.63 3.87 4.40
CA VAL A 124 -11.90 4.61 4.34
C VAL A 124 -12.33 4.84 2.90
N PHE A 125 -11.41 5.34 2.05
CA PHE A 125 -11.69 5.54 0.64
C PHE A 125 -11.92 4.22 -0.11
N SER A 126 -11.16 3.17 0.19
CA SER A 126 -11.37 1.84 -0.38
C SER A 126 -12.78 1.32 -0.06
N MET A 127 -13.25 1.51 1.17
CA MET A 127 -14.59 1.11 1.60
C MET A 127 -15.69 1.92 0.90
N LEU A 128 -15.50 3.24 0.77
CA LEU A 128 -16.42 4.11 0.03
C LEU A 128 -16.51 3.72 -1.45
N VAL A 129 -15.38 3.47 -2.10
CA VAL A 129 -15.36 3.03 -3.50
C VAL A 129 -16.02 1.66 -3.67
N ALA A 130 -15.82 0.73 -2.74
CA ALA A 130 -16.51 -0.56 -2.76
C ALA A 130 -18.03 -0.41 -2.67
N LEU A 131 -18.53 0.46 -1.79
CA LEU A 131 -19.97 0.76 -1.70
C LEU A 131 -20.51 1.39 -2.98
N LEU A 132 -19.80 2.36 -3.56
CA LEU A 132 -20.18 3.00 -4.82
C LEU A 132 -20.19 2.02 -6.00
N ALA A 133 -19.32 1.01 -5.96
CA ALA A 133 -19.30 -0.10 -6.91
C ALA A 133 -20.43 -1.13 -6.68
N GLY A 134 -21.31 -0.91 -5.68
CA GLY A 134 -22.41 -1.81 -5.34
C GLY A 134 -21.99 -3.06 -4.57
N GLN A 135 -20.76 -3.13 -4.05
CA GLN A 135 -20.31 -4.25 -3.23
C GLN A 135 -20.90 -4.14 -1.82
N SER A 136 -21.44 -5.23 -1.31
CA SER A 136 -21.89 -5.30 0.08
C SER A 136 -20.69 -5.39 1.02
N LEU A 137 -20.61 -4.47 1.98
CA LEU A 137 -19.57 -4.49 2.99
C LEU A 137 -19.89 -5.53 4.05
N ASN A 138 -18.89 -6.35 4.37
CA ASN A 138 -18.99 -7.26 5.50
C ASN A 138 -18.86 -6.46 6.81
N ILE A 139 -19.66 -6.80 7.84
CA ILE A 139 -19.57 -6.21 9.19
C ILE A 139 -18.12 -6.26 9.73
N TRP A 140 -17.37 -7.31 9.39
CA TRP A 140 -15.96 -7.48 9.77
C TRP A 140 -15.02 -6.47 9.08
N GLN A 141 -15.33 -6.06 7.85
CA GLN A 141 -14.59 -4.99 7.17
C GLN A 141 -14.85 -3.64 7.84
N LEU A 142 -16.09 -3.39 8.27
CA LEU A 142 -16.47 -2.18 9.00
C LEU A 142 -15.71 -2.07 10.34
N ILE A 143 -15.70 -3.15 11.12
CA ILE A 143 -14.96 -3.23 12.39
C ILE A 143 -13.46 -3.10 12.15
N GLY A 144 -12.92 -3.77 11.13
CA GLY A 144 -11.51 -3.70 10.76
C GLY A 144 -11.06 -2.28 10.41
N THR A 145 -11.82 -1.58 9.58
CA THR A 145 -11.57 -0.18 9.22
C THR A 145 -11.66 0.73 10.45
N GLY A 146 -12.65 0.54 11.32
CA GLY A 146 -12.78 1.27 12.58
C GLY A 146 -11.56 1.09 13.50
N LEU A 147 -11.09 -0.16 13.67
CA LEU A 147 -9.90 -0.47 14.47
C LEU A 147 -8.63 0.18 13.91
N VAL A 148 -8.46 0.18 12.58
CA VAL A 148 -7.31 0.85 11.94
C VAL A 148 -7.36 2.36 12.20
N MET A 149 -8.53 2.98 12.03
CA MET A 149 -8.71 4.42 12.30
C MET A 149 -8.41 4.77 13.76
N LEU A 150 -8.87 3.97 14.72
CA LEU A 150 -8.58 4.16 16.15
C LEU A 150 -7.08 4.04 16.47
N GLY A 151 -6.40 3.05 15.88
CA GLY A 151 -4.96 2.89 16.03
C GLY A 151 -4.19 4.11 15.52
N VAL A 152 -4.62 4.66 14.38
CA VAL A 152 -4.03 5.86 13.78
C VAL A 152 -4.27 7.10 14.62
N MET A 153 -5.48 7.33 15.12
CA MET A 153 -5.78 8.47 15.97
C MET A 153 -4.92 8.47 17.25
N SER A 154 -4.64 7.27 17.76
CA SER A 154 -3.78 7.06 18.92
C SER A 154 -2.29 7.27 18.60
N SER A 155 -1.80 6.80 17.45
CA SER A 155 -0.38 6.94 17.05
C SER A 155 -0.03 8.31 16.47
N GLY A 156 -0.98 8.95 15.79
CA GLY A 156 -0.83 10.25 15.13
C GLY A 156 -0.81 11.45 16.09
N GLY A 157 -0.98 11.22 17.39
CA GLY A 157 -0.90 12.26 18.43
C GLY A 157 -2.16 13.08 18.64
N PHE A 158 -3.30 12.72 18.03
CA PHE A 158 -4.59 13.38 18.28
C PHE A 158 -5.15 13.06 19.68
N ILE A 159 -4.75 11.92 20.25
CA ILE A 159 -5.00 11.56 21.65
C ILE A 159 -3.63 11.52 22.34
N GLN A 160 -3.19 12.66 22.89
CA GLN A 160 -2.13 12.65 23.89
C GLN A 160 -2.66 11.94 25.13
N ILE A 161 -2.41 10.63 25.24
CA ILE A 161 -2.46 9.95 26.53
C ILE A 161 -1.34 10.59 27.35
N LYS A 162 -1.71 11.53 28.23
CA LYS A 162 -0.79 12.14 29.20
C LYS A 162 -0.04 11.01 29.90
N ARG A 163 1.24 10.81 29.55
CA ARG A 163 2.13 10.00 30.38
C ARG A 163 2.26 10.74 31.71
N PRO A 164 1.95 10.12 32.86
CA PRO A 164 2.32 10.70 34.14
C PRO A 164 3.85 10.82 34.16
N ALA A 165 4.34 12.02 34.49
CA ALA A 165 5.76 12.29 34.65
C ALA A 165 6.29 11.37 35.76
N LEU A 166 7.34 10.61 35.44
CA LEU A 166 8.26 10.01 36.41
C LEU A 166 9.58 10.76 36.31
#